data_AF-A0A940F4H5-F1
#
_entry.id   AF-A0A940F4H5-F1
#
_cell.length_a   1.000
_cell.length_b   1.000
_cell.length_c   1.000
_cell.angle_alpha   90.00
_cell.angle_beta   90.00
_cell.angle_gamma   90.00
#
_symmetry.space_group_name_H-M   'P 1'
#
loop_
_entity.id
_entity.type
_entity.pdbx_description
1 polymer ?
#
loop_
_entity_poly.entity_id
_entity_poly.type
_entity_poly.pdbx_seq_one_letter_code
_entity_poly.pdbx_strand_id
1 'polypeptide(L)' 'MDLRSRWEAIQQGFVDDPRAAVGDADALVRDVLDRLATTFEDQRQGLEDQWNDGEPGTEDLRSALQRYRDFFDRLVAL' A
#
# COMPACT_ATOMS: atom_id res chain seq x y z
N MET A 1 12.28 12.34 9.28
CA MET A 1 11.85 11.36 10.31
C MET A 1 11.20 10.19 9.61
N ASP A 2 11.50 8.97 10.03
CA ASP A 2 10.77 7.78 9.65
C ASP A 2 9.40 7.71 10.37
N LEU A 3 8.54 6.79 9.95
CA LEU A 3 7.18 6.64 10.49
C LEU A 3 7.18 6.30 12.00
N ARG A 4 8.18 5.55 12.48
CA ARG A 4 8.27 5.16 13.88
C ARG A 4 8.57 6.37 14.75
N SER A 5 9.53 7.19 14.34
CA SER A 5 9.85 8.45 15.03
C SER A 5 8.65 9.41 15.10
N ARG A 6 7.85 9.53 14.01
CA ARG A 6 6.62 10.34 14.02
C ARG A 6 5.58 9.78 14.99
N TRP A 7 5.37 8.48 14.99
CA TRP A 7 4.44 7.82 15.91
C TRP A 7 4.84 8.02 17.37
N GLU A 8 6.13 7.88 17.69
CA GLU A 8 6.64 8.08 19.05
C GLU A 8 6.45 9.53 19.53
N ALA A 9 6.64 10.53 18.67
CA ALA A 9 6.37 11.93 19.00
C ALA A 9 4.88 12.17 19.31
N ILE A 10 3.98 11.57 18.53
CA ILE A 10 2.53 11.66 18.75
C ILE A 10 2.14 11.03 20.11
N GLN A 11 2.71 9.87 20.42
CA GLN A 11 2.46 9.20 21.70
C GLN A 11 2.94 10.03 22.90
N GLN A 12 4.09 10.69 22.78
CA GLN A 12 4.60 11.59 23.82
C GLN A 12 3.68 12.81 23.99
N GLY A 13 3.22 13.42 22.89
CA GLY A 13 2.32 14.57 22.91
C GLY A 13 0.92 14.28 23.48
N PHE A 14 0.51 13.01 23.55
CA PHE A 14 -0.79 12.63 24.12
C PHE A 14 -0.94 13.06 25.59
N VAL A 15 0.15 13.09 26.37
CA VAL A 15 0.11 13.51 27.78
C VAL A 15 -0.30 14.98 27.90
N ASP A 16 0.09 15.81 26.94
CA ASP A 16 -0.13 17.25 26.95
C ASP A 16 -1.45 17.65 26.25
N ASP A 17 -1.74 17.07 25.08
CA ASP A 17 -2.99 17.30 24.33
C ASP A 17 -3.49 15.99 23.68
N PRO A 18 -4.36 15.25 24.38
CA PRO A 18 -4.92 14.00 23.88
C PRO A 18 -5.68 14.15 22.55
N ARG A 19 -6.35 15.28 22.33
CA ARG A 19 -7.20 15.46 21.15
C ARG A 19 -6.36 15.77 19.92
N ALA A 20 -5.34 16.61 20.07
CA ALA A 20 -4.38 16.86 19.01
C ALA A 20 -3.63 15.57 18.64
N ALA A 21 -3.12 14.83 19.64
CA ALA A 21 -2.39 13.58 19.40
C ALA A 21 -3.21 12.53 18.64
N VAL A 22 -4.51 12.38 18.95
CA VAL A 22 -5.39 11.48 18.17
C VAL A 22 -5.59 11.97 16.75
N GLY A 23 -5.72 13.29 16.53
CA GLY A 23 -5.80 13.87 15.19
C GLY A 23 -4.53 13.65 14.37
N ASP A 24 -3.37 13.82 14.99
CA ASP A 24 -2.07 13.58 14.36
C ASP A 24 -1.84 12.10 14.04
N ALA A 25 -2.32 11.21 14.92
CA ALA A 25 -2.32 9.77 14.67
C ALA A 25 -3.19 9.41 13.46
N ASP A 26 -4.41 9.94 13.36
CA ASP A 26 -5.29 9.73 12.19
C ASP A 26 -4.63 10.20 10.90
N ALA A 27 -4.05 11.40 10.91
CA ALA A 27 -3.32 11.94 9.76
C ALA A 27 -2.14 11.06 9.36
N LEU A 28 -1.34 10.58 10.32
CA LEU A 28 -0.22 9.68 10.04
C LEU A 28 -0.69 8.34 9.45
N VAL A 29 -1.77 7.77 9.97
CA VAL A 29 -2.34 6.51 9.44
C VAL A 29 -2.85 6.72 8.03
N ARG A 30 -3.55 7.83 7.75
CA ARG A 30 -4.00 8.20 6.40
C ARG A 30 -2.84 8.33 5.43
N ASP A 31 -1.78 9.05 5.79
CA ASP A 31 -0.57 9.18 4.96
C ASP A 31 0.01 7.81 4.59
N VAL A 32 0.03 6.87 5.55
CA VAL A 32 0.56 5.51 5.33
C VAL A 32 -0.36 4.71 4.39
N LEU A 33 -1.67 4.78 4.62
CA LEU A 33 -2.66 4.11 3.77
C LEU A 33 -2.59 4.61 2.32
N ASP A 34 -2.51 5.93 2.13
CA ASP A 34 -2.41 6.54 0.79
C ASP A 34 -1.13 6.06 0.09
N ARG A 35 0.00 6.01 0.80
CA ARG A 35 1.28 5.53 0.24
C ARG A 35 1.25 4.05 -0.12
N LEU A 36 0.59 3.22 0.69
CA LEU A 36 0.37 1.80 0.38
C LEU A 36 -0.52 1.65 -0.85
N ALA A 37 -1.64 2.40 -0.92
CA ALA A 37 -2.54 2.38 -2.06
C ALA A 37 -1.82 2.75 -3.36
N THR A 38 -1.03 3.83 -3.38
CA THR A 38 -0.20 4.21 -4.53
C THR A 38 0.76 3.10 -4.93
N THR A 39 1.46 2.51 -3.95
CA THR A 39 2.44 1.43 -4.22
C THR A 39 1.79 0.21 -4.86
N PHE A 40 0.58 -0.15 -4.42
CA PHE A 40 -0.14 -1.28 -5.00
C PHE A 40 -0.73 -0.96 -6.36
N GLU A 41 -1.20 0.26 -6.56
CA GLU A 41 -1.70 0.72 -7.86
C GLU A 41 -0.59 0.69 -8.93
N ASP A 42 0.62 1.13 -8.59
CA ASP A 42 1.79 1.04 -9.48
C ASP A 42 2.13 -0.42 -9.83
N GLN A 43 2.08 -1.33 -8.85
CA GLN A 43 2.32 -2.76 -9.08
C GLN A 43 1.23 -3.38 -9.96
N ARG A 44 -0.04 -3.01 -9.74
CA ARG A 44 -1.19 -3.47 -10.54
C ARG A 44 -1.05 -3.02 -11.99
N GLN A 45 -0.67 -1.77 -12.23
CA GLN A 45 -0.42 -1.25 -13.58
C GLN A 45 0.71 -2.01 -14.27
N GLY A 46 1.83 -2.27 -13.57
CA GLY A 46 2.91 -3.08 -14.12
C GLY A 46 2.51 -4.53 -14.46
N LEU A 47 1.52 -5.11 -13.77
CA LEU A 47 0.94 -6.40 -14.15
C LEU A 47 0.07 -6.29 -15.40
N GLU A 48 -0.73 -5.23 -15.51
CA GLU A 48 -1.60 -4.95 -16.65
C GLU A 48 -0.81 -4.78 -17.95
N ASP A 49 0.24 -3.95 -17.92
CA ASP A 49 1.09 -3.66 -19.07
C ASP A 49 1.78 -4.93 -19.64
N GLN A 50 2.04 -5.94 -18.81
CA GLN A 50 2.76 -7.16 -19.20
C GLN A 50 1.96 -8.11 -20.09
N TRP A 51 0.63 -8.06 -20.10
CA TRP A 51 -0.20 -8.95 -20.92
C TRP A 51 -1.12 -8.21 -21.89
N ASN A 52 -1.16 -6.88 -21.82
CA ASN A 52 -1.98 -6.04 -22.69
C ASN A 52 -1.25 -5.58 -23.98
N ASP A 53 0.01 -5.96 -24.17
CA ASP A 53 0.78 -5.63 -25.37
C ASP A 53 0.50 -6.64 -26.50
N GLY A 54 -0.54 -6.35 -27.31
CA GLY A 54 -0.93 -7.14 -28.47
C GLY A 54 -1.98 -8.22 -28.18
N GLU A 55 -1.85 -9.39 -28.81
CA GLU A 55 -2.79 -10.51 -28.65
C GLU A 55 -2.08 -11.66 -27.92
N PRO A 56 -2.20 -11.73 -26.58
CA PRO A 56 -1.45 -12.69 -25.76
C PRO A 56 -1.90 -14.13 -26.02
N GLY A 57 -0.94 -15.06 -26.02
CA GLY A 57 -1.23 -16.48 -26.08
C GLY A 57 -1.84 -17.00 -24.77
N THR A 58 -2.43 -18.20 -24.81
CA THR A 58 -3.00 -18.84 -23.61
C THR A 58 -1.97 -19.05 -22.48
N GLU A 59 -0.69 -19.26 -22.82
CA GLU A 59 0.38 -19.40 -21.83
C GLU A 59 0.75 -18.07 -21.17
N ASP A 60 0.71 -16.97 -21.94
CA ASP A 60 0.92 -15.61 -21.43
C ASP A 60 -0.18 -15.24 -20.44
N LEU A 61 -1.44 -15.55 -20.79
CA LEU A 61 -2.60 -15.35 -19.91
C LEU A 61 -2.52 -16.20 -18.64
N ARG A 62 -2.06 -17.45 -18.73
CA ARG A 62 -1.85 -18.30 -17.54
C ARG A 62 -0.80 -17.69 -16.62
N SER A 63 0.30 -17.23 -17.19
CA SER A 63 1.39 -16.60 -16.43
C SER A 63 0.93 -15.29 -15.78
N ALA A 64 0.16 -14.48 -16.51
CA ALA A 64 -0.45 -13.26 -15.97
C ALA A 64 -1.35 -13.55 -14.77
N LEU A 65 -2.23 -14.56 -14.88
CA LEU A 65 -3.13 -14.95 -13.79
C LEU A 65 -2.37 -15.43 -12.54
N GLN A 66 -1.26 -16.17 -12.71
CA GLN A 66 -0.40 -16.58 -11.60
C GLN A 66 0.21 -15.36 -10.88
N ARG A 67 0.70 -14.37 -11.65
CA ARG A 67 1.26 -13.14 -11.06
C ARG A 67 0.20 -12.32 -10.32
N TYR A 68 -1.02 -12.23 -10.84
CA TYR A 68 -2.13 -11.60 -10.12
C TYR A 68 -2.48 -12.34 -8.83
N ARG A 69 -2.43 -13.68 -8.82
CA ARG A 69 -2.62 -14.46 -7.59
C ARG A 69 -1.58 -14.14 -6.55
N ASP A 70 -0.29 -14.15 -6.91
CA ASP A 70 0.79 -13.83 -5.97
C ASP A 70 0.67 -12.39 -5.44
N PHE A 71 0.26 -11.46 -6.31
CA PHE A 71 -0.01 -10.08 -5.93
C PHE A 71 -1.20 -9.97 -4.96
N PHE A 72 -2.28 -10.68 -5.24
CA PHE A 72 -3.45 -10.74 -4.37
C PHE A 72 -3.12 -11.34 -3.00
N ASP A 73 -2.37 -12.44 -2.96
CA ASP A 73 -1.94 -13.09 -1.72
C ASP A 73 -1.09 -12.11 -0.87
N ARG A 74 -0.28 -11.25 -1.51
CA ARG A 74 0.48 -10.18 -0.82
C ARG A 74 -0.41 -9.04 -0.33
N LEU A 75 -1.46 -8.68 -1.06
CA LEU A 75 -2.41 -7.63 -0.65
C LEU A 75 -3.18 -8.01 0.61
N VAL A 76 -3.61 -9.27 0.71
CA VAL A 76 -4.43 -9.76 1.85
C VAL A 76 -3.60 -10.17 3.06
N ALA A 77 -2.28 -10.30 2.91
CA ALA A 77 -1.36 -10.61 4.00
C ALA A 77 -0.88 -9.38 4.79
N LEU A 78 -1.36 -8.18 4.43
CA LEU A 78 -1.11 -6.93 5.15
C LEU A 78 -1.93 -6.79 6.43
#